data_AF-A0A1E7FS66-F1
#
_entry.id   AF-A0A1E7FS66-F1
#
_cell.length_a   1.000
_cell.length_b   1.000
_cell.length_c   1.000
_cell.angle_alpha   90.00
_cell.angle_beta   90.00
_cell.angle_gamma   90.00
#
_symmetry.space_group_name_H-M   'P 1'
#
loop_
_entity.id
_entity.type
_entity.pdbx_description
1 polymer ?
#
loop_
_entity_poly.entity_id
_entity_poly.type
_entity_poly.pdbx_seq_one_letter_code
_entity_poly.pdbx_strand_id
1 'polypeptide(L)' 'LFLRNLPFDATRHDLFQLLYKFGHIKGIYLVKDRLTNMLKGTAFITYSKPESAQRAME' A
#
# COMPACT_ATOMS: atom_id res chain seq x y z
N LEU A 1 -6.63 3.88 1.71
CA LEU A 1 -5.40 3.96 2.52
C LEU A 1 -4.28 4.50 1.63
N PHE A 2 -3.53 5.46 2.13
CA PHE A 2 -2.37 6.05 1.43
C PHE A 2 -1.13 5.82 2.29
N LEU A 3 -0.11 5.20 1.72
CA LEU A 3 1.17 4.96 2.37
C LEU A 3 2.22 5.83 1.70
N ARG A 4 3.00 6.54 2.51
CA ARG A 4 4.11 7.38 2.09
C ARG A 4 5.38 6.93 2.82
N ASN A 5 6.54 7.18 2.21
CA ASN A 5 7.85 6.78 2.72
C ASN A 5 8.09 5.25 2.76
N LEU A 6 7.50 4.51 1.83
CA LEU A 6 7.80 3.09 1.64
C LEU A 6 9.25 2.87 1.16
N PRO A 7 9.92 1.81 1.64
CA PRO A 7 11.26 1.47 1.17
C PRO A 7 11.24 1.13 -0.33
N PHE A 8 12.36 1.36 -1.00
CA PHE A 8 12.53 1.07 -2.44
C PHE A 8 12.40 -0.42 -2.79
N ASP A 9 12.43 -1.29 -1.79
CA ASP A 9 12.22 -2.73 -1.92
C ASP A 9 10.76 -3.17 -1.69
N ALA A 10 9.89 -2.24 -1.24
CA ALA A 10 8.50 -2.55 -0.93
C ALA A 10 7.75 -3.03 -2.18
N THR A 11 7.29 -4.27 -2.12
CA THR A 11 6.49 -4.87 -3.18
C THR A 11 5.01 -4.89 -2.83
N ARG A 12 4.16 -5.08 -3.86
CA ARG A 12 2.72 -5.32 -3.67
C ARG A 12 2.45 -6.44 -2.67
N HIS A 13 3.27 -7.48 -2.71
CA HIS A 13 3.10 -8.66 -1.88
C HIS A 13 3.36 -8.36 -0.40
N ASP A 14 4.42 -7.61 -0.10
CA ASP A 14 4.78 -7.22 1.27
C ASP A 14 3.68 -6.36 1.89
N LEU A 15 3.25 -5.32 1.16
CA LEU A 15 2.10 -4.50 1.52
C LEU A 15 0.84 -5.35 1.72
N PHE A 16 0.53 -6.24 0.79
CA PHE A 16 -0.64 -7.10 0.89
C PHE A 16 -0.60 -7.93 2.18
N GLN A 17 0.52 -8.58 2.48
CA GLN A 17 0.66 -9.45 3.64
C GLN A 17 0.52 -8.69 4.95
N LEU A 18 1.12 -7.49 5.04
CA LEU A 18 1.03 -6.61 6.21
C LEU A 18 -0.41 -6.10 6.42
N LEU A 19 -1.04 -5.69 5.32
CA LEU A 19 -2.36 -5.06 5.29
C LEU A 19 -3.51 -6.07 5.36
N TYR A 20 -3.28 -7.32 4.97
CA TYR A 20 -4.24 -8.42 5.01
C TYR A 20 -4.65 -8.75 6.45
N LYS A 21 -3.75 -8.57 7.41
CA LYS A 21 -4.05 -8.65 8.86
C LYS A 21 -5.16 -7.67 9.28
N PHE A 22 -5.25 -6.51 8.65
CA PHE A 22 -6.25 -5.48 8.95
C PHE A 22 -7.57 -5.69 8.19
N GLY A 23 -7.53 -6.43 7.09
CA GLY A 23 -8.71 -6.97 6.42
C GLY A 23 -8.57 -7.08 4.90
N HIS A 24 -9.71 -7.25 4.21
CA HIS A 24 -9.71 -7.65 2.80
C HIS A 24 -9.39 -6.49 1.86
N ILE A 25 -8.24 -6.59 1.19
CA ILE A 25 -7.73 -5.60 0.24
C ILE A 25 -8.37 -5.84 -1.13
N LYS A 26 -8.96 -4.80 -1.70
CA LYS A 26 -9.57 -4.80 -3.04
C LYS A 26 -8.53 -4.56 -4.14
N GLY A 27 -7.48 -3.79 -3.85
CA GLY A 27 -6.39 -3.55 -4.79
C GLY A 27 -5.24 -2.73 -4.21
N ILE A 28 -4.04 -2.91 -4.77
CA ILE A 28 -2.82 -2.20 -4.37
C ILE A 28 -2.20 -1.56 -5.61
N TYR A 29 -2.04 -0.25 -5.56
CA TYR A 29 -1.41 0.59 -6.58
C TYR A 29 -0.13 1.20 -6.00
N LEU A 30 1.04 0.72 -6.42
CA LEU A 30 2.29 1.41 -6.11
C LEU A 30 2.58 2.48 -7.15
N VAL A 31 2.92 3.67 -6.66
CA VAL A 31 3.41 4.76 -7.50
C VAL A 31 4.92 4.66 -7.57
N LYS A 32 5.40 4.30 -8.76
CA LYS A 32 6.82 4.29 -9.10
C LYS A 32 7.15 5.53 -9.90
N ASP A 33 8.27 6.16 -9.60
CA ASP A 33 8.74 7.29 -10.39
C ASP A 33 9.35 6.75 -11.70
N ARG A 34 8.85 7.23 -12.83
CA ARG A 34 9.24 6.74 -14.16
C ARG A 34 10.65 7.18 -14.56
N LEU A 35 11.16 8.27 -13.98
CA LEU A 35 12.47 8.84 -14.32
C LEU A 35 13.61 8.10 -13.64
N THR A 36 13.48 7.82 -12.36
CA THR A 36 14.53 7.13 -11.59
C THR A 36 14.32 5.61 -11.55
N ASN A 37 13.17 5.12 -12.06
CA ASN A 37 12.67 3.76 -11.80
C ASN A 37 12.57 3.42 -10.31
N MET A 38 12.74 4.40 -9.43
CA MET A 38 12.69 4.21 -8.00
C MET A 38 11.26 4.37 -7.52
N LEU A 39 10.88 3.53 -6.57
CA LEU A 39 9.60 3.66 -5.90
C LEU A 39 9.58 5.03 -5.23
N LYS A 40 8.57 5.87 -5.47
CA LYS A 40 8.46 7.20 -4.85
C LYS A 40 8.12 7.12 -3.35
N GLY A 41 8.34 5.95 -2.75
CA GLY A 41 7.88 5.55 -1.44
C GLY A 41 6.37 5.67 -1.27
N THR A 42 5.59 5.65 -2.35
CA THR A 42 4.16 5.94 -2.28
C THR A 42 3.32 4.78 -2.81
N ALA A 43 2.33 4.35 -2.04
CA ALA A 43 1.36 3.34 -2.46
C ALA A 43 -0.06 3.72 -2.04
N PHE A 44 -1.00 3.38 -2.90
CA PHE A 44 -2.43 3.50 -2.70
C PHE A 44 -3.00 2.11 -2.51
N ILE A 45 -3.72 1.92 -1.41
CA ILE A 45 -4.40 0.66 -1.12
C ILE A 45 -5.88 0.93 -0.98
N THR A 46 -6.64 0.18 -1.76
CA THR A 46 -8.10 0.18 -1.75
C THR A 46 -8.55 -1.05 -0.97
N TYR A 47 -9.26 -0.84 0.14
CA TYR A 47 -9.89 -1.93 0.88
C TYR A 47 -11.32 -2.14 0.41
N SER A 48 -11.83 -3.35 0.63
CA SER A 48 -13.24 -3.64 0.38
C SER A 48 -14.16 -3.15 1.50
N LYS A 49 -13.62 -2.93 2.71
CA LYS A 49 -14.34 -2.42 3.88
C LYS A 49 -13.72 -1.11 4.39
N PRO A 50 -14.53 -0.13 4.80
CA PRO A 50 -14.03 1.12 5.38
C PRO A 50 -13.33 0.90 6.73
N GLU A 51 -13.83 -0.02 7.57
CA GLU A 51 -13.19 -0.37 8.85
C GLU A 51 -11.75 -0.84 8.67
N SER A 52 -11.47 -1.68 7.67
CA SER A 52 -10.12 -2.16 7.40
C SER A 52 -9.19 -1.04 6.93
N ALA A 53 -9.71 -0.09 6.16
CA ALA A 53 -8.95 1.09 5.76
C ALA A 53 -8.61 1.98 6.96
N GLN A 54 -9.53 2.10 7.92
CA GLN A 54 -9.36 2.90 9.13
C GLN A 54 -8.38 2.26 10.10
N ARG A 55 -8.50 0.95 10.34
CA ARG A 55 -7.55 0.17 11.14
C ARG A 55 -6.11 0.16 10.61
N ALA A 56 -5.95 0.34 9.30
CA ALA A 56 -4.63 0.42 8.68
C ALA A 56 -4.11 1.86 8.56
N MET A 57 -4.94 2.87 8.85
CA MET A 57 -4.54 4.28 8.96
C MET A 57 -4.11 4.67 10.37
N GLU A 58 -4.67 4.03 11.41
CA GLU A 58 -4.22 4.13 12.80
C GLU A 58 -2.90 3.40 13.04
#